data_AF-A0A2J7ZE81-F1
#
_entry.id   AF-A0A2J7ZE81-F1
#
_cell.length_a   1.000
_cell.length_b   1.000
_cell.length_c   1.000
_cell.angle_alpha   90.00
_cell.angle_beta   90.00
_cell.angle_gamma   90.00
#
_symmetry.space_group_name_H-M   'P 1'
#
loop_
_entity.id
_entity.type
_entity.pdbx_description
1 polymer ?
#
loop_
_entity_poly.entity_id
_entity_poly.type
_entity_poly.pdbx_seq_one_letter_code
_entity_poly.pdbx_strand_id
1 'polypeptide(L)' 'MASKIRNALLNYSPLFGLPGVEFRLHGTTLYNSIYRTDSELLANGHVYGGGAYLAPVLYLQHVPGGELFDTYTECVERVW' A
#
# COMPACT_ATOMS: atom_id res chain seq x y z
N MET A 1 -16.04 0.72 7.72
CA MET A 1 -14.65 1.08 7.35
C MET A 1 -13.94 1.90 8.42
N ALA A 2 -14.58 2.91 9.01
CA ALA A 2 -13.98 3.77 10.04
C ALA A 2 -13.32 3.02 11.23
N SER A 3 -13.89 1.91 11.69
CA SER A 3 -13.30 1.07 12.74
C SER A 3 -11.97 0.42 12.31
N LYS A 4 -11.87 -0.05 11.05
CA LYS A 4 -10.62 -0.61 10.49
C LYS A 4 -9.52 0.44 10.38
N ILE A 5 -9.89 1.65 9.92
CA ILE A 5 -8.95 2.78 9.83
C ILE A 5 -8.44 3.15 11.23
N ARG A 6 -9.33 3.29 12.20
CA ARG A 6 -8.94 3.60 13.59
C ARG A 6 -8.03 2.52 14.18
N ASN A 7 -8.33 1.25 13.93
CA ASN A 7 -7.48 0.14 14.36
C ASN A 7 -6.08 0.21 13.73
N ALA A 8 -5.97 0.52 12.43
CA ALA A 8 -4.68 0.69 11.78
C ALA A 8 -3.89 1.86 12.40
N LEU A 9 -4.52 3.02 12.60
CA LEU A 9 -3.88 4.18 13.22
C LEU A 9 -3.40 3.91 14.65
N LEU A 10 -4.13 3.11 15.43
CA LEU A 10 -3.68 2.69 16.76
C LEU A 10 -2.44 1.79 16.70
N ASN A 11 -2.36 0.86 15.75
CA ASN A 11 -1.17 0.02 15.58
C ASN A 11 0.07 0.81 15.17
N TYR A 12 -0.11 1.90 14.41
CA TYR A 12 0.97 2.77 13.98
C TYR A 12 1.23 3.98 14.88
N SER A 13 0.51 4.11 16.00
CA SER A 13 0.61 5.30 16.86
C SER A 13 2.04 5.62 17.34
N PRO A 14 2.93 4.64 17.62
CA PRO A 14 4.31 4.95 18.02
C PRO A 14 5.14 5.62 16.92
N LEU A 15 4.70 5.59 15.66
CA LEU A 15 5.41 6.16 14.52
C LEU A 15 4.99 7.61 14.22
N PHE A 16 3.91 8.10 14.85
CA PHE A 16 3.43 9.45 14.61
C PHE A 16 4.44 10.51 15.08
N GLY A 17 4.74 11.46 14.19
CA GLY A 17 5.66 12.57 14.47
C GLY A 17 7.15 12.21 14.41
N LEU A 18 7.51 10.97 14.05
CA LEU A 18 8.90 10.62 13.82
C LEU A 18 9.46 11.34 12.57
N PRO A 19 10.72 11.82 12.60
CA PRO A 19 11.35 12.41 11.43
C PRO A 19 11.33 11.45 10.22
N GLY A 20 10.89 11.95 9.07
CA GLY A 20 10.83 11.16 7.83
C GLY A 20 9.63 10.21 7.71
N VAL A 21 8.67 10.28 8.64
CA VAL A 21 7.44 9.46 8.58
C VAL A 21 6.22 10.36 8.32
N GLU A 22 5.53 10.10 7.21
CA GLU A 22 4.28 10.78 6.84
C GLU A 22 3.08 9.83 6.91
N PHE A 23 1.95 10.35 7.40
CA PHE A 23 0.68 9.64 7.40
C PHE A 23 -0.36 10.47 6.66
N ARG A 24 -1.07 9.82 5.73
CA ARG A 24 -2.16 10.43 4.96
C ARG A 24 -3.38 9.53 4.99
N LEU A 25 -4.55 10.14 4.82
CA LEU A 25 -5.84 9.45 4.79
C LEU A 25 -6.59 9.88 3.52
N HIS A 26 -7.21 8.93 2.84
CA HIS A 26 -8.04 9.17 1.67
C HIS A 26 -9.49 8.76 1.92
N GLY A 27 -10.44 9.41 1.25
CA GLY A 27 -11.87 9.14 1.39
C GLY A 27 -12.39 7.94 0.59
N THR A 28 -11.56 7.39 -0.32
CA THR A 28 -11.95 6.27 -1.19
C THR A 28 -11.47 4.92 -0.64
N THR A 29 -12.06 3.82 -1.10
CA THR A 29 -11.54 2.48 -0.82
C THR A 29 -10.45 2.16 -1.84
N LEU A 30 -9.26 1.79 -1.39
CA LEU A 30 -8.19 1.33 -2.28
C LEU A 30 -8.37 -0.16 -2.61
N TYR A 31 -7.93 -0.56 -3.80
CA TYR A 31 -8.09 -1.92 -4.32
C TYR A 31 -6.91 -2.84 -3.97
N ASN A 32 -5.86 -2.30 -3.37
CA ASN A 32 -4.65 -3.02 -3.02
C ASN A 32 -3.90 -2.34 -1.86
N SER A 33 -3.05 -3.11 -1.20
CA SER A 33 -1.98 -2.60 -0.34
C SER A 33 -0.66 -2.69 -1.10
N ILE A 34 0.19 -1.67 -0.98
CA ILE A 34 1.50 -1.59 -1.64
C ILE A 34 2.57 -1.30 -0.59
N TYR A 35 3.66 -2.08 -0.62
CA TYR A 35 4.88 -1.81 0.14
C TYR A 35 6.02 -1.69 -0.85
N ARG A 36 6.72 -0.56 -0.86
CA ARG A 36 7.82 -0.30 -1.78
C ARG A 36 9.09 0.02 -1.01
N THR A 37 10.21 -0.52 -1.47
CA THR A 37 11.56 -0.15 -1.03
C THR A 37 12.46 -0.13 -2.26
N ASP A 38 13.18 0.97 -2.48
CA ASP A 38 14.12 1.12 -3.60
C ASP A 38 13.52 0.68 -4.95
N SER A 39 14.02 -0.44 -5.51
CA SER A 39 13.63 -1.05 -6.78
C SER A 39 12.73 -2.28 -6.62
N GLU A 40 12.12 -2.48 -5.45
CA GLU A 40 11.26 -3.62 -5.13
C GLU A 40 9.90 -3.17 -4.59
N LEU A 41 8.86 -3.93 -4.95
CA LEU A 41 7.49 -3.63 -4.57
C LEU A 41 6.72 -4.93 -4.28
N LEU A 42 6.00 -4.95 -3.16
CA LEU A 42 5.00 -5.96 -2.83
C LEU A 42 3.60 -5.36 -3.06
N ALA A 43 2.84 -5.95 -3.97
CA ALA A 43 1.46 -5.57 -4.25
C ALA A 43 0.50 -6.68 -3.78
N ASN A 44 -0.44 -6.33 -2.91
CA ASN A 44 -1.49 -7.23 -2.45
C ASN A 44 -2.85 -6.71 -2.93
N GLY A 45 -3.38 -7.30 -4.00
CA GLY A 45 -4.68 -6.92 -4.57
C GLY A 45 -5.84 -7.61 -3.88
N HIS A 46 -6.97 -6.91 -3.70
CA HIS A 46 -8.17 -7.52 -3.14
C HIS A 46 -8.75 -8.57 -4.08
N VAL A 47 -8.97 -9.78 -3.56
CA VAL A 47 -9.64 -10.89 -4.26
C VAL A 47 -11.08 -10.97 -3.78
N TYR A 48 -12.03 -11.06 -4.72
CA TYR A 48 -13.45 -11.14 -4.41
C TYR A 48 -13.76 -12.33 -3.48
N GLY A 49 -14.48 -12.06 -2.39
CA GLY A 49 -14.82 -13.07 -1.38
C GLY A 49 -13.67 -13.49 -0.45
N GLY A 50 -12.44 -13.00 -0.68
CA GLY A 50 -11.26 -13.30 0.13
C GLY A 50 -10.97 -12.22 1.17
N GLY A 51 -10.52 -12.63 2.36
CA GLY A 51 -9.94 -11.72 3.34
C GLY A 51 -8.62 -11.13 2.82
N ALA A 52 -8.35 -9.84 3.07
CA ALA A 52 -7.15 -9.18 2.57
C ALA A 52 -5.84 -9.89 2.96
N TYR A 53 -5.77 -10.42 4.19
CA TYR A 53 -4.61 -11.16 4.69
C TYR A 53 -4.38 -12.53 4.01
N LEU A 54 -5.36 -13.02 3.22
CA LEU A 54 -5.27 -14.26 2.44
C LEU A 54 -5.04 -14.01 0.95
N ALA A 55 -5.11 -12.75 0.50
CA ALA A 55 -4.89 -12.43 -0.89
C ALA A 55 -3.43 -12.70 -1.28
N PRO A 56 -3.16 -13.20 -2.49
CA PRO A 56 -1.80 -13.41 -2.97
C PRO A 56 -1.04 -12.07 -3.01
N VAL A 57 0.27 -12.14 -2.82
CA VAL A 57 1.17 -10.99 -2.91
C VAL A 57 2.03 -11.16 -4.16
N LEU A 58 2.03 -10.15 -5.01
CA LEU A 58 2.95 -10.05 -6.14
C LEU A 58 4.21 -9.35 -5.67
N TYR A 59 5.36 -9.99 -5.85
CA TYR A 59 6.66 -9.35 -5.71
C TYR A 59 7.13 -8.87 -7.09
N LEU A 60 7.34 -7.57 -7.21
CA LEU A 60 7.69 -6.88 -8.44
C LEU A 60 9.06 -6.21 -8.26
N GLN A 61 9.92 -6.39 -9.24
CA GLN A 61 11.19 -5.68 -9.33
C GLN A 61 11.11 -4.65 -10.46
N HIS A 62 11.76 -3.51 -10.26
CA HIS A 62 11.97 -2.56 -11.34
C HIS A 62 13.02 -3.13 -12.30
N VAL A 63 12.60 -3.38 -13.55
CA VAL A 63 13.44 -3.98 -14.59
C VAL A 63 13.41 -3.10 -15.84
N PRO A 64 14.53 -2.95 -16.58
CA PRO A 64 14.56 -2.15 -17.79
C PRO A 64 13.49 -2.60 -18.80
N GLY A 65 12.65 -1.66 -19.23
CA GLY A 65 11.55 -1.92 -20.18
C GLY A 65 10.34 -2.64 -19.58
N GLY A 66 10.30 -2.86 -18.26
CA GLY A 66 9.12 -3.40 -17.57
C GLY A 66 8.22 -2.28 -17.04
N GLU A 67 6.90 -2.45 -17.13
CA GLU A 67 5.94 -1.38 -16.79
C GLU A 67 5.19 -1.61 -15.47
N LEU A 68 5.20 -2.84 -14.94
CA LEU A 68 4.38 -3.19 -13.77
C LEU A 68 4.80 -2.42 -12.51
N PHE A 69 6.11 -2.33 -12.25
CA PHE A 69 6.63 -1.59 -11.10
C PHE A 69 6.23 -0.11 -11.15
N ASP A 70 6.42 0.52 -12.30
CA ASP A 70 6.12 1.94 -12.51
C ASP A 70 4.61 2.20 -12.42
N THR A 71 3.80 1.33 -13.02
CA THR A 71 2.33 1.42 -12.94
C THR A 71 1.83 1.45 -11.49
N TYR A 72 2.33 0.54 -10.63
CA TYR A 72 1.94 0.51 -9.23
C TYR A 72 2.51 1.70 -8.45
N THR A 73 3.72 2.16 -8.75
CA THR A 73 4.34 3.32 -8.11
C THR A 73 3.58 4.61 -8.43
N GLU A 74 3.28 4.85 -9.71
CA GLU A 74 2.48 6.01 -10.14
C GLU A 74 1.09 6.03 -9.50
N CYS A 75 0.48 4.85 -9.30
CA CYS A 75 -0.81 4.75 -8.64
C CYS A 75 -0.77 5.34 -7.22
N VAL A 76 0.29 5.07 -6.46
CA VAL A 76 0.48 5.62 -5.11
C VAL A 76 0.65 7.14 -5.18
N GLU A 77 1.52 7.64 -6.07
CA GLU A 77 1.77 9.08 -6.22
C GLU A 77 0.52 9.88 -6.59
N ARG A 78 -0.42 9.29 -7.36
CA ARG A 78 -1.68 9.94 -7.72
C ARG A 78 -2.66 10.12 -6.55
N VAL A 79 -2.52 9.33 -5.49
CA VAL A 79 -3.42 9.34 -4.32
C VAL A 79 -2.75 9.79 -3.03
N TRP A 80 -1.43 10.02 -3.07
CA TRP A 80 -0.63 10.56 -1.97
C TRP A 80 -0.95 12.04 -1.74
#